data_AF-A0A2V9TYX1-F1
#
_entry.id   AF-A0A2V9TYX1-F1
#
_cell.length_a   1.000
_cell.length_b   1.000
_cell.length_c   1.000
_cell.angle_alpha   90.00
_cell.angle_beta   90.00
_cell.angle_gamma   90.00
#
_symmetry.space_group_name_H-M   'P 1'
#
loop_
_entity.id
_entity.type
_entity.pdbx_description
1 polymer ?
#
loop_
_entity_poly.entity_id
_entity_poly.type
_entity_poly.pdbx_seq_one_letter_code
_entity_poly.pdbx_strand_id
1 'polypeptide(L)'
;MPQHSRLASFVVGAFCIGHLYAQGLSQWKDPSTHSTRFVTVDKNVQVEVLDWGGLGRSIILLAGGGFTAHVFDDFAPKLAASWHVYGITRRGFGTSGYSATQTPAERLGEDVVAVIDALKMNRPVLVGHSIADAEMSSVAKNHPDRIAGMVYLDAAYSYAFDNGKGANVNEMQALRAPKPPPPGPTDLASFTALRKYYERVNGFRFPEAELRQQWVSSSSGSVSKQRDFPGGASGFCPVALSSELRRNVR
;
A
#
# COMPACT_ATOMS: atom_id res chain seq x y z
N MET A 1 -49.15 66.78 -38.80
CA MET A 1 -48.19 66.41 -39.88
C MET A 1 -47.38 67.66 -40.18
N PRO A 2 -46.02 67.66 -40.19
CA PRO A 2 -45.13 66.62 -40.71
C PRO A 2 -44.03 66.14 -39.73
N GLN A 3 -43.30 65.13 -40.19
CA GLN A 3 -42.20 64.40 -39.54
C GLN A 3 -40.94 65.26 -39.31
N HIS A 4 -40.26 65.04 -38.18
CA HIS A 4 -38.81 65.24 -38.07
C HIS A 4 -38.17 64.12 -37.25
N SER A 5 -37.20 63.47 -37.90
CA SER A 5 -36.28 62.44 -37.40
C SER A 5 -35.39 62.95 -36.27
N ARG A 6 -35.09 62.10 -35.27
CA ARG A 6 -33.85 62.20 -34.49
C ARG A 6 -33.28 60.80 -34.22
N LEU A 7 -31.97 60.70 -34.46
CA LEU A 7 -31.13 59.51 -34.38
C LEU A 7 -31.07 58.95 -32.95
N ALA A 8 -31.10 57.63 -32.83
CA ALA A 8 -30.75 56.91 -31.63
C ALA A 8 -29.26 56.55 -31.67
N SER A 9 -28.47 57.07 -30.71
CA SER A 9 -27.08 56.69 -30.51
C SER A 9 -26.98 55.28 -29.92
N PHE A 10 -26.30 54.38 -30.62
CA PHE A 10 -25.91 53.08 -30.09
C PHE A 10 -24.69 53.24 -29.16
N VAL A 11 -24.86 52.89 -27.88
CA VAL A 11 -23.74 52.66 -26.97
C VAL A 11 -23.40 51.18 -27.02
N VAL A 12 -22.27 50.83 -27.65
CA VAL A 12 -21.72 49.48 -27.64
C VAL A 12 -21.00 49.27 -26.29
N GLY A 13 -21.64 48.54 -25.38
CA GLY A 13 -21.00 48.05 -24.16
C GLY A 13 -20.14 46.84 -24.49
N ALA A 14 -18.81 47.00 -24.46
CA ALA A 14 -17.87 45.89 -24.56
C ALA A 14 -17.87 45.11 -23.22
N PHE A 15 -18.55 43.97 -23.18
CA PHE A 15 -18.40 42.98 -22.11
C PHE A 15 -17.13 42.16 -22.36
N CYS A 16 -16.03 42.55 -21.73
CA CYS A 16 -14.85 41.68 -21.61
C CYS A 16 -15.18 40.56 -20.60
N ILE A 17 -15.60 39.40 -21.08
CA ILE A 17 -15.68 38.18 -20.26
C ILE A 17 -14.24 37.68 -20.10
N GLY A 18 -13.60 38.07 -18.99
CA GLY A 18 -12.35 37.48 -18.55
C GLY A 18 -12.58 35.99 -18.27
N HIS A 19 -12.05 35.13 -19.14
CA HIS A 19 -11.91 33.71 -18.84
C HIS A 19 -10.83 33.57 -17.76
N LEU A 20 -11.25 33.57 -16.51
CA LEU A 20 -10.45 33.02 -15.41
C LEU A 20 -10.24 31.53 -15.72
N TYR A 21 -9.15 31.21 -16.40
CA TYR A 21 -8.57 29.88 -16.35
C TYR A 21 -8.16 29.63 -14.90
N ALA A 22 -9.04 29.02 -14.12
CA ALA A 22 -8.62 28.29 -12.95
C ALA A 22 -7.67 27.20 -13.47
N GLN A 23 -6.36 27.43 -13.36
CA GLN A 23 -5.39 26.36 -13.53
C GLN A 23 -5.66 25.36 -12.42
N GLY A 24 -6.45 24.33 -12.73
CA GLY A 24 -6.64 23.20 -11.85
C GLY A 24 -5.27 22.65 -11.53
N LEU A 25 -4.90 22.64 -10.24
CA LEU A 25 -3.71 21.94 -9.77
C LEU A 25 -3.77 20.52 -10.35
N SER A 26 -2.78 20.14 -11.17
CA SER A 26 -2.76 18.81 -11.77
C SER A 26 -2.80 17.78 -10.65
N GLN A 27 -3.85 16.98 -10.60
CA GLN A 27 -3.94 15.88 -9.64
C GLN A 27 -2.77 14.94 -9.89
N TRP A 28 -1.98 14.66 -8.84
CA TRP A 28 -0.85 13.75 -8.94
C TRP A 28 -1.33 12.38 -9.46
N LYS A 29 -0.55 11.79 -10.36
CA LYS A 29 -0.79 10.45 -10.91
C LYS A 29 0.40 9.56 -10.56
N ASP A 30 0.10 8.34 -10.14
CA ASP A 30 1.10 7.30 -9.90
C ASP A 30 1.85 6.99 -11.21
N PRO A 31 3.19 7.11 -11.26
CA PRO A 31 3.97 6.76 -12.44
C PRO A 31 4.13 5.25 -12.64
N SER A 32 3.83 4.43 -11.62
CA SER A 32 3.88 2.97 -11.69
C SER A 32 2.86 2.44 -12.69
N THR A 33 3.21 1.41 -13.44
CA THR A 33 2.39 0.91 -14.57
C THR A 33 1.28 -0.05 -14.15
N HIS A 34 0.98 -0.15 -12.86
CA HIS A 34 -0.07 -1.04 -12.38
C HIS A 34 -1.46 -0.54 -12.75
N SER A 35 -2.39 -1.49 -12.77
CA SER A 35 -3.81 -1.23 -12.64
C SER A 35 -4.27 -1.59 -11.23
N THR A 36 -5.14 -0.75 -10.67
CA THR A 36 -5.71 -0.99 -9.34
C THR A 36 -7.03 -1.76 -9.46
N ARG A 37 -7.18 -2.79 -8.63
CA ARG A 37 -8.42 -3.56 -8.47
C ARG A 37 -8.80 -3.62 -6.99
N PHE A 38 -10.08 -3.79 -6.71
CA PHE A 38 -10.57 -4.07 -5.37
C PHE A 38 -11.22 -5.45 -5.35
N VAL A 39 -10.72 -6.32 -4.48
CA VAL A 39 -11.18 -7.70 -4.36
C VAL A 39 -11.88 -7.89 -3.03
N THR A 40 -13.12 -8.36 -3.06
CA THR A 40 -13.87 -8.75 -1.85
C THR A 40 -13.27 -10.02 -1.26
N VAL A 41 -12.77 -9.96 -0.02
CA VAL A 41 -12.10 -11.07 0.69
C VAL A 41 -12.85 -11.53 1.95
N ASP A 42 -13.84 -10.76 2.37
CA ASP A 42 -14.70 -11.05 3.51
C ASP A 42 -16.00 -10.25 3.39
N LYS A 43 -16.97 -10.54 4.26
CA LYS A 43 -18.19 -9.74 4.38
C LYS A 43 -17.81 -8.27 4.65
N ASN A 44 -18.09 -7.42 3.67
CA ASN A 44 -17.80 -5.98 3.70
C ASN A 44 -16.31 -5.60 3.77
N VAL A 45 -15.39 -6.52 3.43
CA VAL A 45 -13.96 -6.19 3.31
C VAL A 45 -13.53 -6.38 1.87
N GLN A 46 -13.05 -5.29 1.27
CA GLN A 46 -12.34 -5.32 0.00
C GLN A 46 -10.88 -4.93 0.24
N VAL A 47 -9.96 -5.63 -0.41
CA VAL A 47 -8.54 -5.27 -0.42
C VAL A 47 -8.16 -4.72 -1.78
N GLU A 48 -7.31 -3.71 -1.78
CA GLU A 48 -6.65 -3.22 -2.98
C GLU A 48 -5.63 -4.26 -3.47
N VAL A 49 -5.68 -4.51 -4.78
CA VAL A 49 -4.73 -5.36 -5.51
C VAL A 49 -4.18 -4.54 -6.68
N LEU A 50 -2.86 -4.37 -6.70
CA LEU A 50 -2.14 -3.77 -7.82
C LEU A 50 -1.74 -4.89 -8.78
N ASP A 51 -2.01 -4.71 -10.06
CA ASP A 51 -1.68 -5.63 -11.15
C ASP A 51 -0.75 -4.93 -12.14
N TRP A 52 0.54 -5.27 -12.13
CA TRP A 52 1.56 -4.73 -13.04
C TRP A 52 1.61 -5.46 -14.39
N GLY A 53 0.77 -6.47 -14.59
CA GLY A 53 0.75 -7.27 -15.81
C GLY A 53 1.91 -8.26 -15.91
N GLY A 54 2.12 -8.74 -17.13
CA GLY A 54 3.07 -9.81 -17.49
C GLY A 54 2.34 -11.06 -17.99
N LEU A 55 3.08 -11.97 -18.64
CA LEU A 55 2.50 -13.17 -19.29
C LEU A 55 2.94 -14.50 -18.64
N GLY A 56 3.72 -14.43 -17.56
CA GLY A 56 4.24 -15.60 -16.86
C GLY A 56 3.33 -16.09 -15.73
N ARG A 57 3.84 -17.05 -14.94
CA ARG A 57 3.18 -17.46 -13.70
C ARG A 57 2.95 -16.24 -12.79
N SER A 58 1.84 -16.24 -12.08
CA SER A 58 1.53 -15.17 -11.14
C SER A 58 2.51 -15.15 -9.96
N ILE A 59 3.00 -13.96 -9.62
CA ILE A 59 3.68 -13.65 -8.37
C ILE A 59 2.79 -12.70 -7.57
N ILE A 60 2.63 -12.95 -6.27
CA ILE A 60 1.97 -12.03 -5.35
C ILE A 60 3.01 -11.46 -4.39
N LEU A 61 3.15 -10.13 -4.41
CA LEU A 61 4.02 -9.37 -3.53
C LEU A 61 3.24 -8.92 -2.28
N LEU A 62 3.81 -9.21 -1.11
CA LEU A 62 3.22 -8.91 0.20
C LEU A 62 4.16 -8.01 1.01
N ALA A 63 3.64 -6.82 1.35
CA ALA A 63 4.44 -5.79 2.00
C ALA A 63 4.71 -6.09 3.48
N GLY A 64 5.79 -5.50 3.99
CA GLY A 64 6.12 -5.54 5.41
C GLY A 64 5.16 -4.69 6.25
N GLY A 65 5.30 -4.76 7.57
CA GLY A 65 4.42 -4.07 8.50
C GLY A 65 4.38 -2.56 8.28
N GLY A 66 3.19 -1.99 8.12
CA GLY A 66 3.00 -0.55 7.91
C GLY A 66 2.97 -0.11 6.45
N PHE A 67 3.33 -0.97 5.51
CA PHE A 67 3.41 -0.63 4.09
C PHE A 67 2.21 -1.15 3.28
N THR A 68 1.99 -0.55 2.12
CA THR A 68 1.00 -1.00 1.13
C THR A 68 1.68 -1.71 -0.04
N ALA A 69 0.91 -2.19 -1.01
CA ALA A 69 1.47 -2.77 -2.24
C ALA A 69 2.32 -1.76 -3.03
N HIS A 70 2.09 -0.46 -2.87
CA HIS A 70 2.83 0.61 -3.54
C HIS A 70 4.31 0.67 -3.18
N VAL A 71 4.73 0.06 -2.06
CA VAL A 71 6.17 -0.07 -1.74
C VAL A 71 6.94 -0.79 -2.85
N PHE A 72 6.25 -1.60 -3.66
CA PHE A 72 6.82 -2.36 -4.77
C PHE A 72 6.77 -1.64 -6.12
N ASP A 73 6.32 -0.38 -6.21
CA ASP A 73 6.16 0.32 -7.50
C ASP A 73 7.43 0.38 -8.35
N ASP A 74 8.61 0.50 -7.70
CA ASP A 74 9.91 0.51 -8.39
C ASP A 74 10.51 -0.91 -8.56
N PHE A 75 9.91 -1.93 -7.95
CA PHE A 75 10.39 -3.32 -7.92
C PHE A 75 9.59 -4.24 -8.84
N ALA A 76 8.27 -4.20 -8.76
CA ALA A 76 7.36 -5.07 -9.48
C ALA A 76 7.54 -5.02 -11.02
N PRO A 77 7.75 -3.85 -11.65
CA PRO A 77 8.01 -3.78 -13.10
C PRO A 77 9.24 -4.58 -13.55
N LYS A 78 10.23 -4.78 -12.68
CA LYS A 78 11.45 -5.55 -12.99
C LYS A 78 11.17 -7.06 -13.10
N LEU A 79 10.11 -7.53 -12.45
CA LEU A 79 9.67 -8.93 -12.50
C LEU A 79 8.67 -9.18 -13.64
N ALA A 80 7.94 -8.15 -14.07
CA ALA A 80 6.88 -8.25 -15.08
C ALA A 80 7.35 -8.75 -16.46
N ALA A 81 8.66 -8.73 -16.73
CA ALA A 81 9.25 -9.28 -17.93
C ALA A 81 9.13 -10.82 -18.02
N SER A 82 9.00 -11.53 -16.90
CA SER A 82 8.96 -13.01 -16.86
C SER A 82 7.80 -13.58 -16.06
N TRP A 83 7.09 -12.74 -15.31
CA TRP A 83 6.03 -13.13 -14.37
C TRP A 83 4.84 -12.20 -14.55
N HIS A 84 3.64 -12.67 -14.18
CA HIS A 84 2.50 -11.77 -14.00
C HIS A 84 2.51 -11.28 -12.55
N VAL A 85 2.79 -9.99 -12.32
CA VAL A 85 3.07 -9.48 -10.97
C VAL A 85 1.86 -8.79 -10.36
N TYR A 86 1.49 -9.22 -9.17
CA TYR A 86 0.45 -8.66 -8.34
C TYR A 86 1.01 -8.19 -6.99
N GLY A 87 0.34 -7.25 -6.35
CA GLY A 87 0.64 -6.80 -4.99
C GLY A 87 -0.65 -6.58 -4.22
N ILE A 88 -0.70 -7.01 -2.98
CA ILE A 88 -1.90 -6.88 -2.13
C ILE A 88 -1.62 -5.87 -1.03
N THR A 89 -2.47 -4.85 -0.93
CA THR A 89 -2.50 -3.97 0.23
C THR A 89 -3.38 -4.62 1.29
N ARG A 90 -2.79 -5.03 2.43
CA ARG A 90 -3.51 -5.71 3.51
C ARG A 90 -4.76 -4.95 3.98
N ARG A 91 -5.74 -5.71 4.48
CA ARG A 91 -6.89 -5.14 5.20
C ARG A 91 -6.44 -4.14 6.27
N GLY A 92 -7.11 -2.99 6.33
CA GLY A 92 -6.81 -1.92 7.28
C GLY A 92 -5.55 -1.10 6.98
N PHE A 93 -4.97 -1.22 5.79
CA PHE A 93 -3.90 -0.36 5.27
C PHE A 93 -4.33 0.32 3.97
N GLY A 94 -3.73 1.48 3.66
CA GLY A 94 -4.03 2.25 2.45
C GLY A 94 -5.53 2.48 2.29
N THR A 95 -6.06 2.09 1.13
CA THR A 95 -7.48 2.14 0.79
C THR A 95 -8.22 0.82 1.01
N SER A 96 -7.56 -0.22 1.51
CA SER A 96 -8.19 -1.50 1.82
C SER A 96 -9.14 -1.38 3.01
N GLY A 97 -10.28 -2.04 2.91
CA GLY A 97 -11.27 -2.15 3.99
C GLY A 97 -10.73 -2.86 5.22
N TYR A 98 -11.46 -2.76 6.32
CA TYR A 98 -11.02 -3.27 7.61
C TYR A 98 -12.15 -4.01 8.33
N SER A 99 -11.80 -5.14 8.94
CA SER A 99 -12.60 -5.82 9.94
C SER A 99 -11.66 -6.48 10.94
N ALA A 100 -11.96 -6.32 12.23
CA ALA A 100 -11.16 -6.89 13.30
C ALA A 100 -11.24 -8.43 13.30
N THR A 101 -10.19 -9.08 13.78
CA THR A 101 -10.10 -10.54 13.87
C THR A 101 -9.33 -10.92 15.13
N GLN A 102 -9.65 -12.09 15.68
CA GLN A 102 -8.90 -12.69 16.79
C GLN A 102 -7.77 -13.61 16.30
N THR A 103 -7.80 -14.00 15.02
CA THR A 103 -6.81 -14.88 14.38
C THR A 103 -6.16 -14.13 13.21
N PRO A 104 -5.28 -13.17 13.49
CA PRO A 104 -4.80 -12.24 12.47
C PRO A 104 -3.92 -12.90 11.42
N ALA A 105 -3.06 -13.87 11.77
CA ALA A 105 -2.25 -14.56 10.79
C ALA A 105 -3.10 -15.39 9.81
N GLU A 106 -4.05 -16.17 10.35
CA GLU A 106 -4.98 -16.97 9.57
C GLU A 106 -5.88 -16.10 8.70
N ARG A 107 -6.49 -15.05 9.26
CA ARG A 107 -7.35 -14.16 8.49
C ARG A 107 -6.61 -13.48 7.34
N LEU A 108 -5.36 -13.08 7.57
CA LEU A 108 -4.53 -12.50 6.52
C LEU A 108 -4.18 -13.53 5.43
N GLY A 109 -3.89 -14.78 5.81
CA GLY A 109 -3.73 -15.88 4.85
C GLY A 109 -4.99 -16.14 4.02
N GLU A 110 -6.16 -16.15 4.65
CA GLU A 110 -7.45 -16.29 3.95
C GLU A 110 -7.74 -15.14 2.98
N ASP A 111 -7.25 -13.92 3.26
CA ASP A 111 -7.36 -12.81 2.30
C ASP A 111 -6.55 -13.06 1.05
N VAL A 112 -5.32 -13.55 1.21
CA VAL A 112 -4.46 -13.91 0.07
C VAL A 112 -5.15 -15.00 -0.76
N VAL A 113 -5.69 -16.04 -0.12
CA VAL A 113 -6.41 -17.13 -0.81
C VAL A 113 -7.64 -16.61 -1.54
N ALA A 114 -8.43 -15.73 -0.91
CA ALA A 114 -9.58 -15.12 -1.55
C ALA A 114 -9.20 -14.27 -2.79
N VAL A 115 -8.04 -13.60 -2.76
CA VAL A 115 -7.50 -12.90 -3.95
C VAL A 115 -7.08 -13.89 -5.04
N ILE A 116 -6.42 -14.99 -4.68
CA ILE A 116 -6.07 -16.07 -5.62
C ILE A 116 -7.33 -16.61 -6.31
N ASP A 117 -8.40 -16.86 -5.54
CA ASP A 117 -9.68 -17.34 -6.05
C ASP A 117 -10.37 -16.34 -6.97
N ALA A 118 -10.52 -15.09 -6.51
CA ALA A 118 -11.22 -14.06 -7.26
C ALA A 118 -10.54 -13.75 -8.60
N LEU A 119 -9.21 -13.78 -8.63
CA LEU A 119 -8.42 -13.55 -9.84
C LEU A 119 -8.08 -14.83 -10.61
N LYS A 120 -8.59 -15.99 -10.14
CA LYS A 120 -8.41 -17.31 -10.77
C LYS A 120 -6.94 -17.65 -11.03
N MET A 121 -6.06 -17.26 -10.11
CA MET A 121 -4.63 -17.51 -10.26
C MET A 121 -4.32 -19.00 -10.07
N ASN A 122 -3.60 -19.58 -11.03
CA ASN A 122 -3.16 -20.96 -10.93
C ASN A 122 -1.86 -21.06 -10.12
N ARG A 123 -1.99 -21.27 -8.81
CA ARG A 123 -0.88 -21.53 -7.89
C ARG A 123 0.24 -20.48 -7.99
N PRO A 124 -0.01 -19.22 -7.58
CA PRO A 124 1.03 -18.20 -7.62
C PRO A 124 2.21 -18.54 -6.71
N VAL A 125 3.34 -17.86 -6.94
CA VAL A 125 4.43 -17.77 -5.96
C VAL A 125 4.16 -16.58 -5.06
N LEU A 126 4.24 -16.79 -3.74
CA LEU A 126 4.13 -15.70 -2.76
C LEU A 126 5.52 -15.15 -2.45
N VAL A 127 5.67 -13.82 -2.47
CA VAL A 127 6.92 -13.15 -2.12
C VAL A 127 6.61 -12.11 -1.06
N GLY A 128 7.18 -12.24 0.13
CA GLY A 128 6.81 -11.41 1.27
C GLY A 128 7.99 -10.83 2.02
N HIS A 129 7.85 -9.58 2.45
CA HIS A 129 8.82 -8.88 3.28
C HIS A 129 8.40 -8.85 4.75
N SER A 130 9.36 -9.07 5.65
CA SER A 130 9.17 -8.96 7.10
C SER A 130 7.93 -9.73 7.60
N ILE A 131 6.96 -9.05 8.23
CA ILE A 131 5.70 -9.63 8.79
C ILE A 131 4.79 -10.33 7.76
N ALA A 132 5.09 -10.23 6.46
CA ALA A 132 4.39 -11.02 5.44
C ALA A 132 4.61 -12.54 5.65
N ASP A 133 5.64 -12.93 6.40
CA ASP A 133 5.87 -14.33 6.73
C ASP A 133 4.69 -15.00 7.43
N ALA A 134 4.01 -14.32 8.35
CA ALA A 134 2.89 -14.90 9.09
C ALA A 134 1.71 -15.29 8.19
N GLU A 135 1.33 -14.43 7.24
CA GLU A 135 0.23 -14.75 6.32
C GLU A 135 0.65 -15.77 5.27
N MET A 136 1.89 -15.69 4.75
CA MET A 136 2.43 -16.66 3.82
C MET A 136 2.53 -18.07 4.43
N SER A 137 3.05 -18.16 5.65
CA SER A 137 3.11 -19.42 6.39
C SER A 137 1.72 -19.95 6.72
N SER A 138 0.75 -19.08 7.01
CA SER A 138 -0.65 -19.52 7.16
C SER A 138 -1.21 -20.11 5.87
N VAL A 139 -0.97 -19.49 4.71
CA VAL A 139 -1.36 -20.05 3.40
C VAL A 139 -0.67 -21.40 3.16
N ALA A 140 0.64 -21.51 3.40
CA ALA A 140 1.35 -22.76 3.19
C ALA A 140 0.87 -23.89 4.12
N LYS A 141 0.48 -23.56 5.35
CA LYS A 141 -0.05 -24.53 6.32
C LYS A 141 -1.45 -25.01 5.95
N ASN A 142 -2.34 -24.07 5.64
CA ASN A 142 -3.78 -24.34 5.51
C ASN A 142 -4.21 -24.62 4.07
N HIS A 143 -3.45 -24.13 3.09
CA HIS A 143 -3.79 -24.12 1.66
C HIS A 143 -2.56 -24.43 0.76
N PRO A 144 -1.75 -25.47 1.04
CA PRO A 144 -0.49 -25.73 0.33
C PRO A 144 -0.68 -25.99 -1.17
N ASP A 145 -1.83 -26.52 -1.58
CA ASP A 145 -2.20 -26.78 -2.97
C ASP A 145 -2.50 -25.48 -3.75
N ARG A 146 -2.76 -24.38 -3.05
CA ARG A 146 -3.12 -23.08 -3.63
C ARG A 146 -1.93 -22.25 -4.08
N ILE A 147 -0.69 -22.64 -3.77
CA ILE A 147 0.54 -21.92 -4.13
C ILE A 147 1.56 -22.83 -4.82
N ALA A 148 2.49 -22.23 -5.57
CA ALA A 148 3.62 -22.93 -6.20
C ALA A 148 4.90 -22.86 -5.37
N GLY A 149 5.00 -21.89 -4.46
CA GLY A 149 6.19 -21.69 -3.63
C GLY A 149 6.13 -20.35 -2.90
N MET A 150 7.14 -20.12 -2.08
CA MET A 150 7.29 -18.91 -1.26
C MET A 150 8.72 -18.39 -1.30
N VAL A 151 8.87 -17.06 -1.28
CA VAL A 151 10.15 -16.36 -1.16
C VAL A 151 10.05 -15.36 -0.01
N TYR A 152 10.93 -15.49 0.97
CA TYR A 152 11.01 -14.61 2.13
C TYR A 152 12.09 -13.55 1.92
N LEU A 153 11.73 -12.28 2.08
CA LEU A 153 12.64 -11.14 1.99
C LEU A 153 12.81 -10.53 3.38
N ASP A 154 13.99 -10.68 3.99
CA ASP A 154 14.25 -10.19 5.37
C ASP A 154 13.10 -10.51 6.34
N ALA A 155 12.68 -11.76 6.29
CA ALA A 155 11.48 -12.31 6.92
C ALA A 155 11.82 -13.70 7.49
N ALA A 156 10.79 -14.47 7.82
CA ALA A 156 10.96 -15.84 8.29
C ALA A 156 11.66 -15.85 9.66
N TYR A 157 11.16 -15.02 10.55
CA TYR A 157 11.68 -14.93 11.91
C TYR A 157 11.33 -16.20 12.70
N SER A 158 11.91 -16.34 13.90
CA SER A 158 11.63 -17.47 14.81
C SER A 158 10.14 -17.71 15.05
N TYR A 159 9.31 -16.65 15.02
CA TYR A 159 7.86 -16.75 15.14
C TYR A 159 7.16 -17.34 13.89
N ALA A 160 7.80 -17.33 12.73
CA ALA A 160 7.25 -17.89 11.49
C ALA A 160 7.45 -19.40 11.35
N PHE A 161 8.39 -19.98 12.11
CA PHE A 161 8.80 -21.39 11.99
C PHE A 161 8.46 -22.27 13.20
N ASP A 162 7.79 -21.72 14.22
CA ASP A 162 7.24 -22.45 15.38
C ASP A 162 8.13 -23.60 15.91
N ASN A 163 9.41 -23.34 16.14
CA ASN A 163 10.28 -24.28 16.88
C ASN A 163 10.62 -23.77 18.29
N GLY A 164 10.04 -22.63 18.69
CA GLY A 164 10.30 -21.97 19.96
C GLY A 164 11.74 -21.48 20.14
N LYS A 165 12.57 -21.45 19.09
CA LYS A 165 13.99 -21.09 19.14
C LYS A 165 14.27 -19.82 18.33
N GLY A 166 14.92 -18.85 18.95
CA GLY A 166 15.35 -17.59 18.34
C GLY A 166 14.67 -16.38 18.96
N ALA A 167 15.19 -15.18 18.65
CA ALA A 167 14.72 -13.94 19.25
C ALA A 167 13.25 -13.69 18.89
N ASN A 168 12.39 -13.48 19.88
CA ASN A 168 11.01 -13.06 19.66
C ASN A 168 10.95 -11.56 19.27
N VAL A 169 9.81 -11.08 18.80
CA VAL A 169 9.68 -9.68 18.35
C VAL A 169 10.04 -8.68 19.45
N ASN A 170 9.71 -8.95 20.72
CA ASN A 170 10.09 -8.06 21.82
C ASN A 170 11.61 -8.01 22.01
N GLU A 171 12.28 -9.16 21.87
CA GLU A 171 13.75 -9.24 21.91
C GLU A 171 14.39 -8.51 20.73
N MET A 172 13.84 -8.68 19.52
CA MET A 172 14.28 -7.94 18.33
C MET A 172 14.06 -6.42 18.47
N GLN A 173 12.94 -5.98 19.04
CA GLN A 173 12.65 -4.57 19.32
C GLN A 173 13.55 -4.00 20.43
N ALA A 174 13.95 -4.84 21.40
CA ALA A 174 14.85 -4.46 22.47
C ALA A 174 16.29 -4.20 22.01
N LEU A 175 16.68 -4.67 20.82
CA LEU A 175 18.00 -4.42 20.23
C LEU A 175 18.25 -2.96 19.83
N ARG A 176 17.29 -2.05 20.06
CA ARG A 176 17.42 -0.57 20.00
C ARG A 176 18.45 -0.06 19.00
N ALA A 177 18.21 -0.30 17.71
CA ALA A 177 18.88 0.47 16.68
C ALA A 177 18.56 1.98 16.86
N PRO A 178 19.52 2.89 16.63
CA PRO A 178 19.24 4.32 16.63
C PRO A 178 18.07 4.63 15.71
N LYS A 179 17.01 5.24 16.25
CA LYS A 179 15.90 5.69 15.41
C LYS A 179 16.34 6.92 14.62
N PRO A 180 16.02 7.00 13.31
CA PRO A 180 16.28 8.21 12.56
C PRO A 180 15.54 9.41 13.17
N PRO A 181 16.11 10.63 13.12
CA PRO A 181 15.43 11.84 13.60
C PRO A 181 14.16 12.07 12.78
N PRO A 182 13.02 12.50 13.36
CA PRO A 182 11.78 12.71 12.61
C PRO A 182 11.94 13.76 11.50
N PRO A 183 11.10 13.73 10.45
CA PRO A 183 11.18 14.70 9.36
C PRO A 183 10.88 16.12 9.86
N GLY A 184 11.72 17.08 9.47
CA GLY A 184 11.54 18.49 9.81
C GLY A 184 10.55 19.20 8.88
N PRO A 185 10.24 20.49 9.13
CA PRO A 185 9.33 21.27 8.28
C PRO A 185 9.73 21.31 6.80
N THR A 186 11.03 21.33 6.49
CA THR A 186 11.55 21.31 5.12
C THR A 186 11.35 19.95 4.45
N ASP A 187 11.47 18.86 5.21
CA ASP A 187 11.22 17.49 4.72
C ASP A 187 9.72 17.26 4.45
N LEU A 188 8.84 17.94 5.20
CA LEU A 188 7.39 17.86 5.05
C LEU A 188 6.81 18.84 4.01
N ALA A 189 7.63 19.67 3.38
CA ALA A 189 7.17 20.68 2.42
C ALA A 189 6.53 20.07 1.16
N SER A 190 6.91 18.84 0.79
CA SER A 190 6.33 18.08 -0.33
C SER A 190 6.70 16.60 -0.22
N PHE A 191 5.99 15.73 -0.95
CA PHE A 191 6.40 14.32 -1.05
C PHE A 191 7.79 14.14 -1.66
N THR A 192 8.22 15.00 -2.57
CA THR A 192 9.59 14.97 -3.10
C THR A 192 10.63 15.25 -2.01
N ALA A 193 10.36 16.23 -1.13
CA ALA A 193 11.24 16.51 0.01
C ALA A 193 11.24 15.35 1.01
N LEU A 194 10.08 14.76 1.28
CA LEU A 194 9.95 13.63 2.19
C LEU A 194 10.69 12.38 1.68
N ARG A 195 10.67 12.13 0.36
CA ARG A 195 11.46 11.06 -0.27
C ARG A 195 12.97 11.27 -0.05
N LYS A 196 13.45 12.50 -0.20
CA LYS A 196 14.86 12.86 0.08
C LYS A 196 15.22 12.70 1.55
N TYR A 197 14.29 12.98 2.46
CA TYR A 197 14.46 12.69 3.88
C TYR A 197 14.72 11.20 4.09
N TYR A 198 13.84 10.32 3.60
CA TYR A 198 14.01 8.87 3.78
C TYR A 198 15.28 8.34 3.12
N GLU A 199 15.63 8.85 1.94
CA GLU A 199 16.91 8.53 1.28
C GLU A 199 18.11 8.91 2.15
N ARG A 200 18.07 10.08 2.79
CA ARG A 200 19.12 10.57 3.69
C ARG A 200 19.22 9.74 4.98
N VAL A 201 18.09 9.37 5.59
CA VAL A 201 18.10 8.75 6.94
C VAL A 201 18.11 7.22 6.90
N ASN A 202 17.56 6.60 5.86
CA ASN A 202 17.46 5.15 5.73
C ASN A 202 18.36 4.59 4.62
N GLY A 203 18.95 5.44 3.76
CA GLY A 203 19.78 5.01 2.63
C GLY A 203 18.98 4.49 1.43
N PHE A 204 17.65 4.59 1.45
CA PHE A 204 16.80 4.18 0.33
C PHE A 204 15.60 5.11 0.18
N ARG A 205 15.06 5.15 -1.04
CA ARG A 205 13.93 6.00 -1.40
C ARG A 205 12.66 5.17 -1.51
N PHE A 206 11.59 5.62 -0.86
CA PHE A 206 10.25 5.05 -1.08
C PHE A 206 9.65 5.55 -2.39
N PRO A 207 8.82 4.74 -3.07
CA PRO A 207 7.90 5.25 -4.09
C PRO A 207 7.02 6.37 -3.52
N GLU A 208 6.73 7.39 -4.33
CA GLU A 208 5.89 8.48 -3.87
C GLU A 208 4.47 8.01 -3.53
N ALA A 209 3.96 7.04 -4.28
CA ALA A 209 2.65 6.44 -4.04
C ALA A 209 2.54 5.83 -2.64
N GLU A 210 3.56 5.09 -2.20
CA GLU A 210 3.62 4.52 -0.84
C GLU A 210 3.53 5.63 0.22
N LEU A 211 4.30 6.70 0.06
CA LEU A 211 4.24 7.83 1.01
C LEU A 211 2.86 8.51 0.99
N ARG A 212 2.20 8.59 -0.17
CA ARG A 212 0.85 9.15 -0.30
C ARG A 212 -0.21 8.29 0.36
N GLN A 213 0.00 6.97 0.40
CA GLN A 213 -0.82 6.07 1.21
C GLN A 213 -0.57 6.34 2.70
N GLN A 214 0.70 6.48 3.11
CA GLN A 214 1.07 6.57 4.52
C GLN A 214 0.86 7.95 5.17
N TRP A 215 0.78 9.03 4.40
CA TRP A 215 0.72 10.38 4.93
C TRP A 215 -0.51 11.16 4.43
N VAL A 216 -0.97 12.11 5.25
CA VAL A 216 -2.00 13.08 4.90
C VAL A 216 -1.36 14.25 4.16
N SER A 217 -1.92 14.60 3.00
CA SER A 217 -1.49 15.75 2.21
C SER A 217 -2.53 16.87 2.21
N SER A 218 -2.06 18.11 2.16
CA SER A 218 -2.90 19.28 1.93
C SER A 218 -3.21 19.47 0.44
N SER A 219 -4.14 20.35 0.12
CA SER A 219 -4.43 20.77 -1.26
C SER A 219 -3.24 21.46 -1.94
N SER A 220 -2.29 22.03 -1.18
CA SER A 220 -1.05 22.61 -1.70
C SER A 220 0.07 21.59 -1.92
N GLY A 221 -0.16 20.31 -1.59
CA GLY A 221 0.80 19.22 -1.78
C GLY A 221 1.81 19.05 -0.64
N SER A 222 1.69 19.84 0.44
CA SER A 222 2.48 19.65 1.66
C SER A 222 2.02 18.42 2.44
N VAL A 223 2.92 17.85 3.23
CA VAL A 223 2.69 16.66 4.04
C VAL A 223 2.47 17.09 5.49
N SER A 224 1.53 16.46 6.20
CA SER A 224 1.24 16.79 7.60
C SER A 224 1.58 15.64 8.55
N LYS A 225 0.64 14.72 8.79
CA LYS A 225 0.83 13.58 9.68
C LYS A 225 0.73 12.25 8.95
N GLN A 226 1.31 11.22 9.55
CA GLN A 226 1.05 9.85 9.13
C GLN A 226 -0.44 9.52 9.33
N ARG A 227 -0.96 8.67 8.45
CA ARG A 227 -2.31 8.14 8.55
C ARG A 227 -2.38 7.09 9.63
N ASP A 228 -3.53 7.06 10.29
CA ASP A 228 -3.86 6.03 11.26
C ASP A 228 -4.43 4.82 10.51
N PHE A 229 -3.76 3.68 10.63
CA PHE A 229 -4.17 2.42 10.00
C PHE A 229 -4.67 1.43 11.05
N PRO A 230 -5.96 1.04 11.04
CA PRO A 230 -6.47 0.09 12.03
C PRO A 230 -5.76 -1.28 11.94
N GLY A 231 -5.26 -1.65 10.74
CA GLY A 231 -4.49 -2.88 10.55
C GLY A 231 -3.15 -2.92 11.29
N GLY A 232 -2.59 -1.77 11.66
CA GLY A 232 -1.37 -1.70 12.48
C GLY A 232 -1.59 -2.21 13.92
N ALA A 233 -2.69 -1.79 14.54
CA ALA A 233 -2.99 -2.12 15.94
C ALA A 233 -3.58 -3.53 16.11
N SER A 234 -4.33 -4.03 15.12
CA SER A 234 -5.04 -5.32 15.21
C SER A 234 -4.43 -6.44 14.38
N GLY A 235 -3.55 -6.12 13.42
CA GLY A 235 -2.86 -7.08 12.57
C GLY A 235 -1.39 -7.16 12.93
N PHE A 236 -0.63 -6.08 12.66
CA PHE A 236 0.81 -6.06 12.87
C PHE A 236 1.21 -6.34 14.32
N CYS A 237 0.71 -5.57 15.29
CA CYS A 237 1.08 -5.78 16.69
C CYS A 237 0.69 -7.18 17.20
N PRO A 238 -0.54 -7.69 17.02
CA PRO A 238 -0.91 -9.01 17.48
C PRO A 238 -0.18 -10.15 16.75
N VAL A 239 0.06 -10.06 15.45
CA VAL A 239 0.86 -11.08 14.72
C VAL A 239 2.29 -11.12 15.24
N ALA A 240 2.89 -9.95 15.43
CA ALA A 240 4.26 -9.83 15.90
C ALA A 240 4.40 -10.25 17.38
N LEU A 241 3.37 -10.05 18.19
CA LEU A 241 3.37 -10.33 19.63
C LEU A 241 2.72 -11.67 20.02
N SER A 242 2.09 -12.37 19.07
CA SER A 242 1.37 -13.62 19.33
C SER A 242 2.35 -14.71 19.79
N SER A 243 2.16 -15.16 21.03
CA SER A 243 2.77 -16.36 21.57
C SER A 243 1.94 -17.62 21.26
N GLU A 244 0.80 -17.50 20.56
CA GLU A 244 -0.15 -18.59 20.36
C GLU A 244 0.19 -19.52 19.20
N LEU A 245 1.17 -19.16 18.35
CA LEU A 245 1.79 -20.12 17.45
C LEU A 245 2.46 -21.28 18.24
N ARG A 246 2.82 -21.09 19.51
CA ARG A 246 3.62 -22.02 20.34
C ARG A 246 2.96 -23.36 20.73
N ARG A 247 1.77 -23.74 20.26
CA ARG A 247 1.08 -24.91 20.85
C ARG A 247 0.58 -26.01 19.92
N ASN A 248 0.51 -25.84 18.60
CA ASN A 248 -0.17 -26.84 17.77
C ASN A 248 0.57 -27.19 16.47
N VAL A 249 1.85 -27.55 16.59
CA VAL A 249 2.54 -28.37 15.59
C VAL A 249 3.18 -29.56 16.31
N ARG A 250 2.49 -30.70 16.28
CA ARG A 250 3.09 -32.03 16.42
C ARG A 250 3.07 -32.69 15.05
#